data_AF-A8T8P9-F1
#
_entry.id   AF-A8T8P9-F1
#
_cell.length_a   1.000
_cell.length_b   1.000
_cell.length_c   1.000
_cell.angle_alpha   90.00
_cell.angle_beta   90.00
_cell.angle_gamma   90.00
#
_symmetry.space_group_name_H-M   'P 1'
#
loop_
_entity.id
_entity.type
_entity.pdbx_description
1 polymer ?
#
loop_
_entity_poly.entity_id
_entity_poly.type
_entity_poly.pdbx_seq_one_letter_code
_entity_poly.pdbx_strand_id
1 'polypeptide(L)'
;MRKLPQIALALSTSILMVGCQSIQDKLKTSKPLQPNTTQHFIEEAKAELNQYKQFDVSDEGMITFTAQLPRFSTYTWKPVVIAESSYQIACEELRDFTKRGFVVKTWFAGRGGRAEYYNMARCEEEASSRK
;
A
#
# COMPACT_ATOMS: atom_id res chain seq x y z
N MET A 1 -30.58 -3.80 69.40
CA MET A 1 -30.48 -2.48 68.73
C MET A 1 -29.41 -2.62 67.64
N ARG A 2 -29.80 -2.74 66.35
CA ARG A 2 -29.64 -1.71 65.28
C ARG A 2 -28.15 -1.27 65.10
N LYS A 3 -27.48 -1.30 63.94
CA LYS A 3 -27.84 -1.36 62.51
C LYS A 3 -26.55 -1.55 61.65
N LEU A 4 -26.71 -2.26 60.52
CA LEU A 4 -26.05 -2.14 59.19
C LEU A 4 -24.51 -2.29 59.03
N PRO A 5 -24.06 -3.12 58.06
CA PRO A 5 -22.64 -3.23 57.67
C PRO A 5 -22.23 -2.07 56.74
N GLN A 6 -21.02 -1.54 56.93
CA GLN A 6 -20.45 -0.55 56.03
C GLN A 6 -19.91 -1.23 54.77
N ILE A 7 -20.59 -0.98 53.66
CA ILE A 7 -20.20 -1.30 52.29
C ILE A 7 -19.02 -0.37 51.93
N ALA A 8 -17.81 -0.91 51.88
CA ALA A 8 -16.68 -0.22 51.27
C ALA A 8 -16.63 -0.60 49.78
N LEU A 9 -17.25 0.26 48.99
CA LEU A 9 -17.27 0.24 47.53
C LEU A 9 -15.85 0.53 47.01
N ALA A 10 -15.06 -0.50 46.72
CA ALA A 10 -13.78 -0.31 46.03
C ALA A 10 -14.06 -0.14 44.53
N LEU A 11 -14.06 1.12 44.07
CA LEU A 11 -14.17 1.48 42.66
C LEU A 11 -13.06 0.80 41.86
N SER A 12 -13.45 -0.12 41.00
CA SER A 12 -12.64 -0.65 39.90
C SER A 12 -12.41 0.44 38.86
N THR A 13 -11.29 1.16 38.95
CA THR A 13 -10.78 1.98 37.84
C THR A 13 -10.16 1.06 36.79
N SER A 14 -11.00 0.53 35.89
CA SER A 14 -10.55 -0.04 34.63
C SER A 14 -10.12 1.11 33.72
N ILE A 15 -8.82 1.38 33.66
CA ILE A 15 -8.22 2.26 32.65
C ILE A 15 -8.38 1.56 31.30
N LEU A 16 -9.44 1.90 30.57
CA LEU A 16 -9.56 1.53 29.16
C LEU A 16 -8.49 2.30 28.40
N MET A 17 -7.37 1.63 28.11
CA MET A 17 -6.39 2.10 27.12
C MET A 17 -7.00 2.01 25.71
N VAL A 18 -7.94 2.90 25.40
CA VAL A 18 -8.37 3.14 24.02
C VAL A 18 -7.59 4.34 23.52
N GLY A 19 -6.44 4.10 22.90
CA GLY A 19 -5.63 5.22 22.43
C GLY A 19 -4.29 4.86 21.80
N CYS A 20 -4.24 3.87 20.91
CA CYS A 20 -3.09 3.72 20.01
C CYS A 20 -3.38 2.99 18.67
N GLN A 21 -4.65 2.75 18.30
CA GLN A 21 -4.96 1.98 17.09
C GLN A 21 -5.24 2.83 15.85
N SER A 22 -5.46 4.14 15.96
CA SER A 22 -5.91 4.97 14.82
C SER A 22 -4.81 5.53 13.91
N ILE A 23 -3.52 5.34 14.23
CA ILE A 23 -2.41 5.81 13.37
C ILE A 23 -1.94 4.72 12.40
N GLN A 24 -2.20 3.44 12.70
CA GLN A 24 -1.76 2.30 11.90
C GLN A 24 -2.50 2.20 10.55
N ASP A 25 -3.77 2.63 10.48
CA ASP A 25 -4.58 2.45 9.26
C ASP A 25 -4.11 3.31 8.07
N LYS A 26 -3.52 4.49 8.31
CA LYS A 26 -3.05 5.37 7.22
C LYS A 26 -1.67 5.01 6.66
N LEU A 27 -0.93 4.11 7.30
CA LEU A 27 0.45 3.75 6.94
C LEU A 27 0.64 2.26 6.65
N LYS A 28 -0.43 1.50 6.44
CA LYS A 28 -0.35 0.09 6.02
C LYS A 28 0.37 0.01 4.66
N THR A 29 1.64 -0.39 4.69
CA THR A 29 2.33 -0.89 3.50
C THR A 29 1.57 -2.11 3.02
N SER A 30 1.26 -2.14 1.73
CA SER A 30 0.57 -3.28 1.15
C SER A 30 1.43 -4.53 1.10
N LYS A 31 0.74 -5.67 1.21
CA LYS A 31 1.36 -6.98 1.04
C LYS A 31 1.50 -7.29 -0.46
N PRO A 32 2.49 -8.10 -0.86
CA PRO A 32 2.59 -8.60 -2.22
C PRO A 32 1.30 -9.30 -2.65
N LEU A 33 0.83 -8.98 -3.85
CA LEU A 33 -0.34 -9.59 -4.48
C LEU A 33 0.12 -10.55 -5.58
N GLN A 34 -0.69 -11.56 -5.89
CA GLN A 34 -0.43 -12.48 -6.99
C GLN A 34 -1.13 -11.98 -8.26
N PRO A 35 -0.41 -11.86 -9.39
CA PRO A 35 -1.03 -11.58 -10.68
C PRO A 35 -1.92 -12.75 -11.15
N ASN A 36 -2.88 -12.43 -12.02
CA ASN A 36 -3.79 -13.38 -12.67
C ASN A 36 -4.00 -12.98 -14.15
N THR A 37 -2.92 -12.56 -14.81
CA THR A 37 -2.91 -12.22 -16.24
C THR A 37 -2.56 -13.46 -17.09
N THR A 38 -2.60 -13.32 -18.40
CA THR A 38 -2.26 -14.40 -19.35
C THR A 38 -0.90 -14.15 -20.01
N GLN A 39 -0.25 -15.21 -20.49
CA GLN A 39 1.05 -15.09 -21.17
C GLN A 39 1.00 -14.12 -22.36
N HIS A 40 -0.08 -14.15 -23.14
CA HIS A 40 -0.27 -13.25 -24.28
C HIS A 40 -0.17 -11.78 -23.85
N PHE A 41 -0.87 -11.41 -22.78
CA PHE A 41 -0.80 -10.04 -22.27
C PHE A 41 0.57 -9.71 -21.66
N ILE A 42 1.23 -10.67 -21.01
CA ILE A 42 2.58 -10.46 -20.45
C ILE A 42 3.57 -10.07 -21.55
N GLU A 43 3.54 -10.75 -22.69
CA GLU A 43 4.41 -10.42 -23.81
C GLU A 43 4.06 -9.06 -24.44
N GLU A 44 2.77 -8.70 -24.53
CA GLU A 44 2.35 -7.35 -24.94
C GLU A 44 2.88 -6.28 -23.98
N ALA A 45 2.74 -6.50 -22.67
CA ALA A 45 3.19 -5.56 -21.65
C ALA A 45 4.72 -5.39 -21.67
N LYS A 46 5.47 -6.48 -21.83
CA LYS A 46 6.94 -6.43 -22.03
C LYS A 46 7.28 -5.59 -23.25
N ALA A 47 6.63 -5.82 -24.39
CA ALA A 47 6.90 -5.07 -25.61
C ALA A 47 6.59 -3.57 -25.46
N GLU A 48 5.46 -3.24 -24.84
CA GLU A 48 5.00 -1.86 -24.64
C GLU A 48 5.88 -1.08 -23.66
N LEU A 49 6.26 -1.70 -22.54
CA LEU A 49 6.95 -1.02 -21.44
C LEU A 49 8.48 -1.06 -21.54
N ASN A 50 9.07 -1.92 -22.38
CA ASN A 50 10.53 -2.04 -22.52
C ASN A 50 11.24 -0.75 -22.95
N GLN A 51 10.53 0.18 -23.60
CA GLN A 51 11.10 1.49 -23.95
C GLN A 51 11.39 2.39 -22.73
N TYR A 52 10.81 2.07 -21.57
CA TYR A 52 10.90 2.87 -20.35
C TYR A 52 11.76 2.17 -19.30
N LYS A 53 12.96 2.71 -19.05
CA LYS A 53 13.96 2.12 -18.12
C LYS A 53 13.49 1.95 -16.67
N GLN A 54 12.41 2.62 -16.29
CA GLN A 54 11.83 2.58 -14.94
C GLN A 54 10.86 1.41 -14.75
N PHE A 55 10.49 0.70 -15.82
CA PHE A 55 9.59 -0.44 -15.77
C PHE A 55 10.33 -1.75 -16.04
N ASP A 56 9.89 -2.80 -15.36
CA ASP A 56 10.25 -4.19 -15.59
C ASP A 56 8.97 -5.03 -15.52
N VAL A 57 8.86 -6.06 -16.36
CA VAL A 57 7.67 -6.93 -16.42
C VAL A 57 8.12 -8.39 -16.27
N SER A 58 7.70 -9.02 -15.18
CA SER A 58 8.06 -10.41 -14.88
C SER A 58 7.26 -11.42 -15.71
N ASP A 59 7.74 -12.67 -15.74
CA ASP A 59 7.07 -13.78 -16.44
C ASP A 59 5.77 -14.21 -15.78
N GLU A 60 5.52 -13.79 -14.54
CA GLU A 60 4.28 -14.03 -13.81
C GLU A 60 3.27 -12.88 -13.94
N GLY A 61 3.64 -11.78 -14.63
CA GLY A 61 2.76 -10.62 -14.80
C GLY A 61 2.80 -9.61 -13.65
N MET A 62 3.95 -9.49 -12.98
CA MET A 62 4.24 -8.35 -12.11
C MET A 62 4.87 -7.23 -12.93
N ILE A 63 4.28 -6.03 -12.92
CA ILE A 63 4.89 -4.82 -13.48
C ILE A 63 5.56 -4.06 -12.34
N THR A 64 6.88 -3.95 -12.36
CA THR A 64 7.63 -3.18 -11.36
C THR A 64 7.98 -1.80 -11.92
N PHE A 65 7.45 -0.75 -11.30
CA PHE A 65 7.95 0.62 -11.46
C PHE A 65 9.03 0.89 -10.41
N THR A 66 10.16 1.49 -10.80
CA THR A 66 11.21 1.90 -9.85
C THR A 66 11.50 3.39 -9.93
N ALA A 67 11.31 4.09 -8.81
CA ALA A 67 11.81 5.45 -8.58
C ALA A 67 12.96 5.43 -7.58
N GLN A 68 14.08 6.06 -7.91
CA GLN A 68 15.28 6.05 -7.08
C GLN A 68 15.69 7.47 -6.69
N LEU A 69 15.97 7.68 -5.40
CA LEU A 69 16.62 8.92 -4.95
C LEU A 69 18.07 8.97 -5.45
N PRO A 70 18.60 10.17 -5.77
CA PRO A 70 20.00 10.30 -6.15
C PRO A 70 20.94 9.71 -5.09
N ARG A 71 22.01 9.05 -5.53
CA ARG A 71 22.90 8.24 -4.67
C ARG A 71 23.45 8.98 -3.44
N PHE A 72 23.71 10.28 -3.56
CA PHE A 72 24.27 11.13 -2.50
C PHE A 72 23.26 12.16 -1.97
N SER A 73 21.97 11.89 -2.14
CA SER A 73 20.88 12.75 -1.70
C SER A 73 20.66 12.72 -0.19
N THR A 74 20.30 13.87 0.39
CA THR A 74 19.77 13.96 1.76
C THR A 74 18.25 13.82 1.82
N TYR A 75 17.57 13.76 0.67
CA TYR A 75 16.13 13.52 0.59
C TYR A 75 15.72 12.17 1.18
N THR A 76 14.49 12.12 1.66
CA THR A 76 13.86 10.93 2.23
C THR A 76 12.46 10.82 1.66
N TRP A 77 12.06 9.62 1.25
CA TRP A 77 10.70 9.39 0.80
C TRP A 77 9.72 9.60 1.96
N LYS A 78 8.67 10.37 1.70
CA LYS A 78 7.57 10.52 2.66
C LYS A 78 6.50 9.44 2.36
N PRO A 79 6.00 8.70 3.37
CA PRO A 79 4.99 7.67 3.15
C PRO A 79 3.75 8.13 2.39
N VAL A 80 3.29 9.36 2.65
CA VAL A 80 2.14 9.96 1.92
C VAL A 80 2.43 10.11 0.43
N VAL A 81 3.63 10.59 0.08
CA VAL A 81 4.05 10.76 -1.33
C VAL A 81 4.16 9.40 -2.01
N ILE A 82 4.70 8.39 -1.32
CA ILE A 82 4.76 7.01 -1.83
C ILE A 82 3.34 6.50 -2.10
N ALA A 83 2.42 6.64 -1.14
CA ALA A 83 1.05 6.14 -1.28
C ALA A 83 0.29 6.83 -2.44
N GLU A 84 0.37 8.16 -2.53
CA GLU A 84 -0.28 8.94 -3.60
C GLU A 84 0.32 8.60 -4.97
N SER A 85 1.65 8.63 -5.10
CA SER A 85 2.33 8.32 -6.36
C SER A 85 2.07 6.88 -6.79
N SER A 86 2.02 5.94 -5.84
CA SER A 86 1.77 4.53 -6.13
C SER A 86 0.37 4.30 -6.69
N TYR A 87 -0.63 4.94 -6.07
CA TYR A 87 -2.00 4.89 -6.56
C TYR A 87 -2.11 5.52 -7.95
N GLN A 88 -1.53 6.70 -8.17
CA GLN A 88 -1.56 7.35 -9.48
C GLN A 88 -0.95 6.46 -10.58
N ILE A 89 0.26 5.96 -10.35
CA ILE A 89 0.97 5.11 -11.33
C ILE A 89 0.18 3.82 -11.60
N ALA A 90 -0.27 3.12 -10.56
CA ALA A 90 -0.89 1.82 -10.73
C ALA A 90 -2.36 1.88 -11.19
N CYS A 91 -3.14 2.78 -10.60
CA CYS A 91 -4.59 2.82 -10.73
C CYS A 91 -5.11 3.84 -11.74
N GLU A 92 -4.28 4.80 -12.15
CA GLU A 92 -4.62 5.79 -13.17
C GLU A 92 -3.81 5.54 -14.45
N GLU A 93 -2.48 5.56 -14.37
CA GLU A 93 -1.61 5.45 -15.54
C GLU A 93 -1.56 4.02 -16.10
N LEU A 94 -1.35 3.03 -15.24
CA LEU A 94 -1.28 1.60 -15.62
C LEU A 94 -2.59 0.85 -15.39
N ARG A 95 -3.70 1.58 -15.30
CA ARG A 95 -5.00 1.01 -14.97
C ARG A 95 -5.40 -0.13 -15.92
N ASP A 96 -5.12 0.00 -17.20
CA ASP A 96 -5.49 -1.01 -18.18
C ASP A 96 -4.71 -2.33 -18.00
N PHE A 97 -3.49 -2.30 -17.47
CA PHE A 97 -2.78 -3.51 -17.06
C PHE A 97 -3.43 -4.14 -15.83
N THR A 98 -3.74 -3.36 -14.80
CA THR A 98 -4.42 -3.90 -13.60
C THR A 98 -5.78 -4.53 -13.93
N LYS A 99 -6.55 -3.97 -14.87
CA LYS A 99 -7.79 -4.55 -15.41
C LYS A 99 -7.56 -5.92 -16.07
N ARG A 100 -6.42 -6.09 -16.74
CA ARG A 100 -6.02 -7.35 -17.40
C ARG A 100 -5.40 -8.36 -16.44
N GLY A 101 -5.43 -8.11 -15.12
CA GLY A 101 -4.98 -9.05 -14.10
C GLY A 101 -3.50 -8.93 -13.74
N PHE A 102 -2.80 -7.89 -14.20
CA PHE A 102 -1.45 -7.60 -13.71
C PHE A 102 -1.50 -7.07 -12.28
N VAL A 103 -0.39 -7.27 -11.55
CA VAL A 103 -0.10 -6.53 -10.33
C VAL A 103 0.99 -5.50 -10.65
N VAL A 104 0.76 -4.25 -10.25
CA VAL A 104 1.76 -3.19 -10.33
C VAL A 104 2.44 -3.05 -8.96
N LYS A 105 3.75 -3.27 -8.93
CA LYS A 105 4.63 -2.98 -7.80
C LYS A 105 5.33 -1.65 -8.02
N THR A 106 5.09 -0.67 -7.16
CA THR A 106 5.82 0.60 -7.18
C THR A 106 6.91 0.57 -6.12
N TRP A 107 8.17 0.52 -6.54
CA TRP A 107 9.33 0.47 -5.67
C TRP A 107 10.02 1.83 -5.59
N PHE A 108 10.00 2.43 -4.39
CA PHE A 108 10.70 3.67 -4.11
C PHE A 108 12.03 3.35 -3.42
N ALA A 109 13.13 3.41 -4.16
CA ALA A 109 14.46 3.08 -3.66
C ALA A 109 15.11 4.29 -2.95
N GLY A 110 15.73 4.03 -1.79
CA GLY A 110 16.41 5.04 -0.98
C GLY A 110 15.85 5.16 0.43
N ARG A 111 16.30 6.17 1.18
CA ARG A 111 15.90 6.37 2.58
C ARG A 111 14.39 6.60 2.70
N GLY A 112 13.74 5.87 3.60
CA GLY A 112 12.28 5.92 3.78
C GLY A 112 11.47 5.22 2.68
N GLY A 113 12.16 4.61 1.71
CA GLY A 113 11.56 3.92 0.59
C GLY A 113 10.83 2.63 0.98
N ARG A 114 9.82 2.28 0.21
CA ARG A 114 9.06 1.02 0.34
C ARG A 114 8.41 0.63 -0.99
N ALA A 115 7.89 -0.59 -1.03
CA ALA A 115 7.06 -1.07 -2.12
C ALA A 115 5.57 -0.85 -1.82
N GLU A 116 4.78 -0.54 -2.83
CA GLU A 116 3.33 -0.75 -2.80
C GLU A 116 2.90 -1.67 -3.95
N TYR A 117 1.82 -2.44 -3.74
CA TYR A 117 1.33 -3.45 -4.68
C TYR A 117 -0.15 -3.24 -4.99
N TYR A 118 -0.48 -3.02 -6.26
CA TYR A 118 -1.84 -2.73 -6.69
C TYR A 118 -2.29 -3.72 -7.75
N ASN A 119 -3.49 -4.26 -7.56
CA ASN A 119 -4.29 -4.89 -8.60
C ASN A 119 -5.60 -4.10 -8.72
N MET A 120 -6.48 -4.52 -9.64
CA MET A 120 -7.75 -3.84 -9.87
C MET A 120 -8.60 -3.72 -8.59
N ALA A 121 -8.71 -4.81 -7.82
CA ALA A 121 -9.53 -4.82 -6.60
C ALA A 121 -9.06 -3.79 -5.57
N ARG A 122 -7.74 -3.68 -5.35
CA ARG A 122 -7.20 -2.67 -4.45
C ARG A 122 -7.40 -1.25 -4.99
N CYS A 123 -7.25 -1.05 -6.30
CA CYS A 123 -7.50 0.25 -6.91
C CYS A 123 -8.95 0.70 -6.68
N GLU A 124 -9.92 -0.21 -6.78
CA GLU A 124 -11.33 0.09 -6.51
C GLU A 124 -11.60 0.38 -5.02
N GLU A 125 -10.99 -0.39 -4.12
CA GLU A 125 -11.07 -0.17 -2.67
C GLU A 125 -10.55 1.23 -2.30
N GLU A 126 -9.36 1.59 -2.79
CA GLU A 126 -8.79 2.92 -2.53
C GLU A 126 -9.58 4.04 -3.20
N ALA A 127 -10.10 3.86 -4.42
CA ALA A 127 -10.96 4.84 -5.07
C ALA A 127 -12.25 5.11 -4.27
N SER A 128 -12.80 4.08 -3.61
CA SER A 128 -13.99 4.22 -2.78
C SER A 128 -13.74 4.97 -1.46
N SER A 129 -12.55 4.81 -0.88
CA SER A 129 -12.17 5.45 0.39
C SER A 129 -11.66 6.89 0.25
N ARG A 130 -11.35 7.32 -0.98
CA ARG A 130 -10.93 8.68 -1.32
C ARG A 130 -12.08 9.64 -1.62
N LYS A 131 -13.31 9.14 -1.74
CA LYS A 131 -14.55 9.94 -1.89
C LYS A 131 -15.01 10.47 -0.55
#